data_AF-A0A2E8QZI5-F1
#
_entry.id   AF-A0A2E8QZI5-F1
#
_cell.length_a   1.000
_cell.length_b   1.000
_cell.length_c   1.000
_cell.angle_alpha   90.00
_cell.angle_beta   90.00
_cell.angle_gamma   90.00
#
_symmetry.space_group_name_H-M   'P 1'
#
loop_
_entity.id
_entity.type
_entity.pdbx_description
1 polymer ?
#
loop_
_entity_poly.entity_id
_entity_poly.type
_entity_poly.pdbx_seq_one_letter_code
_entity_poly.pdbx_strand_id
1 'polypeptide(L)'
;MKKIIFALAITGFAVFAAAPVHADETAELVVQKMSEGDVKAICGGGIPSINEAAMKAIVDLAATGQVKSDMATLGQSAGSLFYGGHCY
;
A
#
# COMPACT_ATOMS: atom_id res chain seq x y z
N MET A 1 49.27 31.30 -15.49
CA MET A 1 48.29 32.40 -15.37
C MET A 1 47.04 31.85 -14.67
N LYS A 2 46.65 32.39 -13.49
CA LYS A 2 45.38 33.14 -13.30
C LYS A 2 44.20 32.13 -13.18
N LYS A 3 43.55 31.80 -12.05
CA LYS A 3 42.89 32.61 -10.98
C LYS A 3 42.06 31.60 -10.13
N ILE A 4 42.08 31.65 -8.79
CA ILE A 4 41.01 32.21 -7.89
C ILE A 4 39.78 31.29 -7.71
N ILE A 5 39.63 30.63 -6.55
CA ILE A 5 38.86 30.98 -5.31
C ILE A 5 37.47 30.32 -5.28
N PHE A 6 37.20 29.70 -4.12
CA PHE A 6 35.92 29.49 -3.43
C PHE A 6 34.66 30.07 -4.10
N ALA A 7 33.56 29.31 -4.02
CA ALA A 7 32.36 29.78 -3.32
C ALA A 7 31.22 28.76 -3.43
N LEU A 8 30.58 28.52 -2.27
CA LEU A 8 29.13 28.41 -2.10
C LEU A 8 28.43 27.21 -2.81
N ALA A 9 27.43 26.54 -2.27
CA ALA A 9 26.55 26.88 -1.18
C ALA A 9 25.49 25.76 -1.09
N ILE A 10 25.08 25.47 0.14
CA ILE A 10 23.67 25.45 0.53
C ILE A 10 22.87 24.21 0.08
N THR A 11 22.67 23.39 1.11
CA THR A 11 21.42 22.76 1.51
C THR A 11 20.93 21.58 0.70
N GLY A 12 20.81 20.49 1.44
CA GLY A 12 19.48 19.98 1.69
C GLY A 12 18.88 19.32 0.48
N PHE A 13 19.21 18.05 0.31
CA PHE A 13 18.14 17.08 0.33
C PHE A 13 18.73 15.88 1.04
N ALA A 14 18.30 15.67 2.29
CA ALA A 14 18.16 14.30 2.73
C ALA A 14 17.25 13.66 1.69
N VAL A 15 17.86 13.04 0.67
CA VAL A 15 17.17 12.05 -0.12
C VAL A 15 16.93 10.96 0.90
N PHE A 16 15.80 11.08 1.59
CA PHE A 16 15.12 9.93 2.16
C PHE A 16 15.00 8.99 0.99
N ALA A 17 15.95 8.04 0.93
CA ALA A 17 15.77 6.81 0.23
C ALA A 17 14.48 6.25 0.83
N ALA A 18 13.35 6.49 0.15
CA ALA A 18 12.13 5.74 0.37
C ALA A 18 12.49 4.33 -0.07
N ALA A 19 13.08 3.58 0.86
CA ALA A 19 13.23 2.15 0.70
C ALA A 19 11.83 1.58 0.38
N PRO A 20 11.74 0.57 -0.50
CA PRO A 20 10.49 -0.08 -0.81
C PRO A 20 10.13 -0.97 0.38
N VAL A 21 9.70 -0.36 1.48
CA VAL A 21 9.36 -1.09 2.69
C VAL A 21 7.84 -1.25 2.71
N HIS A 22 7.39 -2.50 2.81
CA HIS A 22 6.03 -2.90 3.26
C HIS A 22 4.86 -2.98 2.24
N ALA A 23 5.08 -3.18 0.93
CA ALA A 23 3.94 -3.49 0.06
C ALA A 23 3.34 -4.88 0.35
N ASP A 24 4.14 -5.88 0.73
CA ASP A 24 3.68 -7.26 0.95
C ASP A 24 2.99 -7.46 2.31
N GLU A 25 3.65 -7.14 3.43
CA GLU A 25 3.07 -7.36 4.78
C GLU A 25 1.76 -6.58 4.98
N THR A 26 1.68 -5.35 4.44
CA THR A 26 0.47 -4.55 4.55
C THR A 26 -0.66 -5.11 3.68
N ALA A 27 -0.34 -5.65 2.50
CA ALA A 27 -1.35 -6.27 1.63
C ALA A 27 -1.90 -7.55 2.26
N GLU A 28 -1.05 -8.35 2.93
CA GLU A 28 -1.49 -9.51 3.69
C GLU A 28 -2.44 -9.14 4.84
N LEU A 29 -2.18 -8.04 5.56
CA LEU A 29 -3.10 -7.53 6.58
C LEU A 29 -4.46 -7.14 6.00
N VAL A 30 -4.47 -6.53 4.81
CA VAL A 30 -5.72 -6.19 4.09
C VAL A 30 -6.46 -7.46 3.68
N VAL A 31 -5.77 -8.46 3.13
CA VAL A 31 -6.35 -9.78 2.77
C VAL A 31 -6.93 -10.46 4.01
N GLN A 32 -6.21 -10.44 5.13
CA GLN A 32 -6.69 -10.98 6.40
C GLN A 32 -7.98 -10.27 6.84
N LYS A 33 -8.01 -8.94 6.80
CA LYS A 33 -9.21 -8.15 7.11
C LYS A 33 -10.38 -8.44 6.19
N MET A 34 -10.13 -8.60 4.89
CA MET A 34 -11.17 -9.01 3.93
C MET A 34 -11.69 -10.42 4.24
N SER A 35 -10.83 -11.32 4.71
CA SER A 35 -11.16 -12.70 5.07
C SER A 35 -11.95 -12.84 6.37
N GLU A 36 -11.92 -11.81 7.23
CA GLU A 36 -12.82 -11.72 8.40
C GLU A 36 -14.28 -11.44 7.99
N GLY A 37 -14.50 -10.94 6.77
CA GLY A 37 -15.83 -10.70 6.19
C GLY A 37 -16.45 -11.92 5.52
N ASP A 38 -17.59 -11.71 4.84
CA ASP A 38 -18.24 -12.76 4.04
C ASP A 38 -17.50 -12.97 2.71
N VAL A 39 -16.48 -13.83 2.74
CA VAL A 39 -15.66 -14.20 1.57
C VAL A 39 -16.52 -14.66 0.39
N LYS A 40 -17.60 -15.41 0.65
CA LYS A 40 -18.47 -15.92 -0.41
C LYS A 40 -19.24 -14.79 -1.09
N ALA A 41 -19.73 -13.82 -0.33
CA ALA A 41 -20.36 -12.62 -0.89
C ALA A 41 -19.35 -11.75 -1.65
N ILE A 42 -18.14 -11.58 -1.11
CA ILE A 42 -17.07 -10.80 -1.76
C ILE A 42 -16.68 -11.43 -3.10
N CYS A 43 -16.40 -12.74 -3.13
CA CYS A 43 -16.06 -13.46 -4.35
C CYS A 43 -17.25 -13.54 -5.32
N GLY A 44 -18.47 -13.74 -4.82
CA GLY A 44 -19.69 -13.80 -5.62
C GLY A 44 -20.07 -12.47 -6.28
N GLY A 45 -19.69 -11.35 -5.68
CA GLY A 45 -19.82 -10.01 -6.27
C GLY A 45 -18.73 -9.64 -7.28
N GLY A 46 -17.70 -10.48 -7.42
CA GLY A 46 -16.60 -10.30 -8.38
C GLY A 46 -15.70 -9.11 -8.06
N ILE A 47 -14.98 -8.63 -9.09
CA ILE A 47 -13.97 -7.55 -8.96
C ILE A 47 -14.51 -6.30 -8.23
N PRO A 48 -15.73 -5.81 -8.49
CA PRO A 48 -16.26 -4.63 -7.78
C PRO A 48 -16.33 -4.83 -6.26
N SER A 49 -16.87 -5.97 -5.80
CA SER A 49 -16.99 -6.28 -4.37
C SER A 49 -15.64 -6.54 -3.71
N ILE A 50 -14.69 -7.14 -4.43
CA ILE A 50 -13.31 -7.32 -3.96
C ILE A 50 -12.63 -5.97 -3.76
N ASN A 51 -12.77 -5.05 -4.72
CA ASN A 51 -12.20 -3.71 -4.60
C ASN A 51 -12.82 -2.92 -3.45
N GLU A 52 -14.14 -3.01 -3.27
CA GLU A 52 -14.83 -2.35 -2.15
C GLU A 52 -14.37 -2.91 -0.79
N ALA A 53 -14.28 -4.24 -0.67
CA ALA A 53 -13.79 -4.89 0.54
C ALA A 53 -12.33 -4.53 0.84
N ALA A 54 -11.47 -4.49 -0.18
CA ALA A 54 -10.06 -4.08 -0.03
C ALA A 54 -9.95 -2.62 0.41
N MET A 55 -10.68 -1.70 -0.20
CA MET A 55 -10.70 -0.29 0.18
C MET A 55 -11.18 -0.09 1.62
N LYS A 56 -12.24 -0.81 2.02
CA LYS A 56 -12.75 -0.78 3.39
C LYS A 56 -11.70 -1.24 4.40
N ALA A 57 -11.07 -2.38 4.13
CA ALA A 57 -10.02 -2.94 4.98
C ALA A 57 -8.81 -1.99 5.08
N ILE A 58 -8.42 -1.32 4.00
CA ILE A 58 -7.35 -0.31 3.99
C ILE A 58 -7.72 0.89 4.86
N VAL A 59 -8.95 1.41 4.75
CA VAL A 59 -9.41 2.54 5.56
C VAL A 59 -9.42 2.17 7.05
N ASP A 60 -9.88 0.97 7.39
CA ASP A 60 -9.92 0.48 8.77
C ASP A 60 -8.49 0.34 9.36
N LEU A 61 -7.54 -0.20 8.57
CA LEU A 61 -6.13 -0.31 8.99
C LEU A 61 -5.39 1.05 8.98
N ALA A 62 -5.80 2.00 8.14
CA ALA A 62 -5.27 3.34 8.16
C ALA A 62 -5.72 4.10 9.42
N ALA A 63 -6.95 3.88 9.88
CA ALA A 63 -7.48 4.47 11.11
C ALA A 63 -6.71 4.01 12.36
N THR A 64 -6.14 2.80 12.35
CA THR A 64 -5.29 2.27 13.43
C THR A 64 -3.81 2.65 13.28
N GLY A 65 -3.46 3.40 12.22
CA GLY A 65 -2.08 3.81 11.91
C GLY A 65 -1.20 2.70 11.33
N GLN A 66 -1.80 1.57 10.94
CA GLN A 66 -1.10 0.41 10.39
C GLN A 66 -0.80 0.54 8.89
N VAL A 67 -1.44 1.49 8.20
CA VAL A 67 -1.19 1.79 6.78
C VAL A 67 -0.72 3.24 6.63
N LYS A 68 0.47 3.44 6.05
CA LYS A 68 1.00 4.76 5.66
C LYS A 68 1.35 4.86 4.16
N SER A 69 1.11 3.80 3.40
CA SER A 69 1.54 3.67 2.00
C SER A 69 0.44 4.12 1.03
N ASP A 70 0.78 4.14 -0.26
CA ASP A 70 -0.16 4.43 -1.37
C ASP A 70 -1.33 3.44 -1.36
N MET A 71 -2.50 3.92 -0.93
CA MET A 71 -3.71 3.12 -0.75
C MET A 71 -4.22 2.48 -2.04
N ALA A 72 -3.99 3.12 -3.20
CA ALA A 72 -4.42 2.59 -4.48
C ALA A 72 -3.61 1.34 -4.85
N THR A 73 -2.27 1.45 -4.77
CA THR A 73 -1.36 0.34 -5.04
C THR A 73 -1.55 -0.82 -4.05
N LEU A 74 -1.82 -0.49 -2.78
CA LEU A 74 -2.11 -1.47 -1.73
C LEU A 74 -3.42 -2.24 -2.00
N GLY A 75 -4.50 -1.53 -2.36
CA GLY A 75 -5.80 -2.16 -2.65
C GLY A 75 -5.75 -3.09 -3.84
N GLN A 76 -4.99 -2.71 -4.86
CA GLN A 76 -4.82 -3.54 -6.05
C GLN A 76 -4.03 -4.82 -5.76
N SER A 77 -2.96 -4.71 -4.98
CA SER A 77 -2.14 -5.88 -4.57
C SER A 77 -2.92 -6.81 -3.66
N ALA A 78 -3.59 -6.28 -2.63
CA ALA A 78 -4.39 -7.06 -1.70
C ALA A 78 -5.61 -7.70 -2.36
N GLY A 79 -6.31 -7.00 -3.25
CA GLY A 79 -7.44 -7.55 -3.99
C GLY A 79 -7.04 -8.73 -4.88
N SER A 80 -5.88 -8.63 -5.55
CA SER A 80 -5.31 -9.71 -6.36
C SER A 80 -4.95 -10.94 -5.51
N LEU A 81 -4.26 -10.72 -4.38
CA LEU A 81 -3.91 -11.78 -3.43
C LEU A 81 -5.16 -12.47 -2.84
N PHE A 82 -6.16 -11.68 -2.44
CA PHE A 82 -7.42 -12.19 -1.91
C PHE A 82 -8.15 -13.04 -2.96
N TYR A 83 -8.29 -12.53 -4.18
CA TYR A 83 -8.96 -13.27 -5.25
C TYR A 83 -8.25 -14.59 -5.54
N GLY A 84 -6.92 -14.58 -5.67
CA GLY A 84 -6.10 -15.76 -5.90
C GLY A 84 -6.15 -16.80 -4.78
N GLY A 85 -6.26 -16.36 -3.52
CA GLY A 85 -6.24 -17.24 -2.35
C GLY A 85 -7.62 -17.71 -1.86
N HIS A 86 -8.69 -16.98 -2.17
CA HIS A 86 -10.01 -17.17 -1.54
C HIS A 86 -11.19 -17.31 -2.52
N CYS A 87 -11.04 -16.88 -3.78
CA CYS A 87 -12.15 -16.87 -4.74
C CYS A 87 -12.07 -17.96 -5.83
N TYR A 88 -11.02 -18.78 -5.83
CA TYR A 88 -10.84 -19.92 -6.74
C TYR A 88 -11.21 -21.25 -6.08
#